data_AF-A0A2W6DDE7-F1
#
_entry.id   AF-A0A2W6DDE7-F1
#
_cell.length_a   1.000
_cell.length_b   1.000
_cell.length_c   1.000
_cell.angle_alpha   90.00
_cell.angle_beta   90.00
_cell.angle_gamma   90.00
#
_symmetry.space_group_name_H-M   'P 1'
#
loop_
_entity.id
_entity.type
_entity.pdbx_description
1 polymer ?
#
loop_
_entity_poly.entity_id
_entity_poly.type
_entity_poly.pdbx_seq_one_letter_code
_entity_poly.pdbx_strand_id
1 'polypeptide(L)'
;MATDGFVADYTELARLAGEVLKAADGISSGIRASRAPLTVAPAAFGDSSAGPAVHSAHLAVVEQGGTTNERLVEVLEGDVDRLYRVAFAYQKIDQDAADRLCRGHRMGGPTPC
;
A
#
# COMPACT_ATOMS: atom_id res chain seq x y z
N MET A 1 16.99 -29.51 19.71
CA MET A 1 16.09 -28.36 19.97
C MET A 1 15.94 -27.64 18.64
N ALA A 2 14.95 -28.05 17.85
CA ALA A 2 14.68 -27.43 16.56
C ALA A 2 14.14 -26.03 16.84
N THR A 3 14.82 -25.00 16.35
CA THR A 3 14.17 -23.70 16.17
C THR A 3 13.10 -23.93 15.12
N ASP A 4 11.84 -24.04 15.53
CA ASP A 4 10.69 -23.88 14.63
C ASP A 4 10.83 -22.47 14.06
N GLY A 5 11.54 -22.38 12.94
CA GLY A 5 11.77 -21.14 12.24
C GLY A 5 10.42 -20.66 11.74
N PHE A 6 10.05 -19.44 12.10
CA PHE A 6 8.97 -18.72 11.44
C PHE A 6 9.25 -18.69 9.93
N VAL A 7 8.68 -19.62 9.17
CA VAL A 7 8.65 -19.52 7.71
C VAL A 7 7.49 -18.58 7.41
N ALA A 8 7.79 -17.37 6.95
CA ALA A 8 6.75 -16.42 6.60
C ALA A 8 5.97 -16.95 5.38
N ASP A 9 4.65 -17.00 5.49
CA ASP A 9 3.78 -17.36 4.38
C ASP A 9 3.80 -16.22 3.35
N TYR A 10 4.54 -16.43 2.26
CA TYR A 10 4.68 -15.45 1.20
C TYR A 10 3.34 -15.17 0.49
N THR A 11 2.39 -16.10 0.53
CA THR A 11 1.05 -15.92 -0.05
C THR A 11 0.26 -14.92 0.78
N GLU A 12 0.32 -15.02 2.11
CA GLU A 12 -0.32 -14.07 3.01
C GLU A 12 0.33 -12.69 2.96
N LEU A 13 1.65 -12.61 2.77
CA LEU A 13 2.34 -11.32 2.54
C LEU A 13 1.90 -10.67 1.22
N ALA A 14 1.76 -11.44 0.15
CA ALA A 14 1.26 -10.95 -1.13
C ALA A 14 -0.22 -10.53 -1.03
N ARG A 15 -1.04 -11.28 -0.29
CA ARG A 15 -2.45 -10.92 -0.02
C ARG A 15 -2.53 -9.59 0.74
N LEU A 16 -1.73 -9.42 1.80
CA LEU A 16 -1.65 -8.18 2.56
C LEU A 16 -1.22 -7.01 1.68
N ALA A 17 -0.21 -7.20 0.81
CA ALA A 17 0.19 -6.18 -0.15
C ALA A 17 -0.97 -5.76 -1.07
N GLY A 18 -1.76 -6.73 -1.56
CA GLY A 18 -2.96 -6.45 -2.34
C GLY A 18 -4.03 -5.67 -1.57
N GLU A 19 -4.24 -5.97 -0.28
CA GLU A 19 -5.19 -5.24 0.57
C GLU A 19 -4.74 -3.80 0.85
N VAL A 20 -3.45 -3.58 1.10
CA VAL A 20 -2.89 -2.24 1.29
C VAL A 20 -3.01 -1.42 0.01
N LEU A 21 -2.73 -2.01 -1.16
CA LEU A 21 -2.89 -1.34 -2.44
C LEU A 21 -4.34 -0.93 -2.69
N LYS A 22 -5.29 -1.83 -2.40
CA LYS A 22 -6.72 -1.54 -2.51
C LYS A 22 -7.14 -0.41 -1.58
N ALA A 23 -6.61 -0.36 -0.36
CA ALA A 23 -6.87 0.72 0.58
C ALA A 23 -6.30 2.06 0.08
N ALA A 24 -5.09 2.06 -0.48
CA ALA A 24 -4.46 3.24 -1.07
C ALA A 24 -5.28 3.81 -2.26
N ASP A 25 -5.77 2.93 -3.15
CA ASP A 25 -6.67 3.32 -4.25
C ASP A 25 -8.01 3.87 -3.73
N GLY A 26 -8.56 3.27 -2.68
CA GLY A 26 -9.76 3.76 -2.00
C GLY A 26 -9.60 5.17 -1.44
N ILE A 27 -8.44 5.47 -0.83
CA ILE A 27 -8.11 6.82 -0.34
C ILE A 27 -8.00 7.79 -1.51
N SER A 28 -7.19 7.45 -2.52
CA SER A 28 -6.95 8.29 -3.71
C SER A 28 -8.24 8.62 -4.47
N SER A 29 -9.10 7.64 -4.68
CA SER A 29 -10.40 7.83 -5.32
C SER A 29 -11.36 8.65 -4.46
N GLY A 30 -11.41 8.41 -3.15
CA GLY A 30 -12.24 9.16 -2.21
C GLY A 30 -11.90 10.66 -2.17
N ILE A 31 -10.61 11.00 -2.24
CA ILE A 31 -10.17 12.41 -2.28
C ILE A 31 -10.55 13.07 -3.60
N ARG A 32 -10.31 12.38 -4.72
CA ARG A 32 -10.71 12.89 -6.04
C ARG A 32 -12.21 13.16 -6.11
N ALA A 33 -13.03 12.26 -5.55
CA ALA A 33 -14.48 12.44 -5.45
C ALA A 33 -14.88 13.60 -4.53
N SER A 34 -14.13 13.83 -3.44
CA SER A 34 -14.41 14.86 -2.44
C SER A 34 -13.97 16.27 -2.88
N ARG A 35 -13.11 16.40 -3.89
CA ARG A 35 -12.55 17.70 -4.31
C ARG A 35 -13.61 18.70 -4.77
N ALA A 36 -14.57 18.26 -5.58
CA ALA A 36 -15.64 19.13 -6.07
C ALA A 36 -16.57 19.61 -4.93
N PRO A 37 -17.09 18.73 -4.05
CA PRO A 37 -17.88 19.15 -2.88
C PRO A 37 -17.16 20.11 -1.93
N LEU A 38 -15.84 20.00 -1.80
CA LEU A 38 -15.04 20.86 -0.94
C LEU A 38 -14.73 22.23 -1.57
N THR A 39 -15.02 22.43 -2.86
CA THR A 39 -14.80 23.71 -3.53
C THR A 39 -16.00 24.62 -3.28
N VAL A 40 -15.90 25.49 -2.28
CA VAL A 40 -16.95 26.47 -1.94
C VAL A 40 -16.66 27.79 -2.66
N ALA A 41 -17.63 28.30 -3.40
CA ALA A 41 -17.49 29.56 -4.12
C ALA A 41 -17.28 30.75 -3.15
N PRO A 42 -16.47 31.77 -3.51
CA PRO A 42 -16.23 32.94 -2.66
C PRO A 42 -17.51 33.63 -2.19
N ALA A 43 -18.53 33.69 -3.05
CA ALA A 43 -19.82 34.31 -2.74
C ALA A 43 -20.57 33.62 -1.57
N ALA A 44 -20.30 32.34 -1.30
CA ALA A 44 -20.92 31.62 -0.20
C ALA A 44 -20.37 32.04 1.18
N PHE A 45 -19.25 32.75 1.23
CA PHE A 45 -18.69 33.31 2.47
C PHE A 45 -19.31 34.66 2.85
N GLY A 46 -20.19 35.19 1.98
CA GLY A 46 -20.91 36.45 2.18
C GLY A 46 -20.05 37.70 2.03
N ASP A 47 -20.70 38.86 2.11
CA ASP A 47 -20.07 40.17 1.88
C ASP A 47 -19.41 40.77 3.13
N SER A 48 -19.12 39.94 4.14
CA SER A 48 -18.42 40.41 5.33
C SER A 48 -16.98 40.79 4.99
N SER A 49 -16.41 41.75 5.73
CA SER A 49 -14.99 42.11 5.59
C SER A 49 -14.05 40.93 5.87
N ALA A 50 -14.50 39.93 6.60
CA ALA A 50 -13.75 38.70 6.89
C ALA A 50 -13.92 37.61 5.82
N GLY A 51 -14.93 37.71 4.93
CA GLY A 51 -15.29 36.68 3.93
C GLY A 51 -14.10 36.24 3.07
N PRO A 52 -13.32 37.17 2.48
CA PRO A 52 -12.13 36.81 1.70
C PRO A 52 -11.08 36.04 2.51
N ALA A 53 -10.85 36.42 3.77
CA ALA A 53 -9.86 35.74 4.63
C ALA A 53 -10.30 34.31 4.98
N VAL A 54 -11.60 34.11 5.26
CA VAL A 54 -12.16 32.78 5.53
C VAL A 54 -12.11 31.91 4.27
N HIS A 55 -12.45 32.45 3.10
CA HIS A 55 -12.34 31.71 1.83
C HIS A 55 -10.89 31.31 1.52
N SER A 56 -9.91 32.21 1.71
CA SER A 56 -8.50 31.89 1.54
C SER A 56 -8.02 30.81 2.52
N ALA A 57 -8.43 30.88 3.79
CA ALA A 57 -8.12 29.85 4.79
C ALA A 57 -8.74 28.49 4.42
N HIS A 58 -9.98 28.50 3.93
CA HIS A 58 -10.66 27.30 3.43
C HIS A 58 -9.88 26.64 2.28
N LEU A 59 -9.50 27.42 1.26
CA LEU A 59 -8.71 26.90 0.14
C LEU A 59 -7.36 26.33 0.60
N ALA A 60 -6.67 27.01 1.51
CA ALA A 60 -5.40 26.53 2.04
C ALA A 60 -5.56 25.16 2.76
N VAL A 61 -6.62 24.99 3.54
CA VAL A 61 -6.91 23.71 4.21
C VAL A 61 -7.26 22.61 3.21
N VAL A 62 -8.06 22.90 2.19
CA VAL A 62 -8.42 21.92 1.15
C VAL A 62 -7.18 21.46 0.38
N GLU A 63 -6.31 22.38 -0.04
CA GLU A 63 -5.08 22.06 -0.76
C GLU A 63 -4.09 21.29 0.14
N GLN A 64 -3.88 21.74 1.39
CA GLN A 64 -3.01 21.02 2.33
C GLN A 64 -3.54 19.61 2.64
N GLY A 65 -4.85 19.44 2.74
CA GLY A 65 -5.51 18.14 2.89
C GLY A 65 -5.25 17.24 1.68
N GLY A 66 -5.35 17.78 0.47
CA GLY A 66 -5.00 17.08 -0.77
C GLY A 66 -3.57 16.56 -0.75
N THR A 67 -2.59 17.45 -0.55
CA THR A 67 -1.16 17.09 -0.51
C THR A 67 -0.83 16.09 0.59
N THR A 68 -1.44 16.23 1.77
CA THR A 68 -1.19 15.30 2.89
C THR A 68 -1.64 13.88 2.55
N ASN A 69 -2.79 13.76 1.90
CA ASN A 69 -3.27 12.45 1.50
C ASN A 69 -2.50 11.85 0.33
N GLU A 70 -2.05 12.66 -0.63
CA GLU A 70 -1.17 12.18 -1.72
C GLU A 70 0.10 11.54 -1.15
N ARG A 71 0.74 12.21 -0.17
CA ARG A 71 1.90 11.66 0.54
C ARG A 71 1.58 10.35 1.29
N LEU A 72 0.39 10.24 1.87
CA LEU A 72 -0.04 9.01 2.53
C LEU A 72 -0.15 7.86 1.51
N VAL A 73 -0.75 8.13 0.35
CA VAL A 73 -0.86 7.13 -0.74
C VAL A 73 0.53 6.70 -1.21
N GLU A 74 1.46 7.63 -1.42
CA GLU A 74 2.85 7.30 -1.81
C GLU A 74 3.56 6.38 -0.81
N VAL A 75 3.36 6.62 0.49
CA VAL A 75 3.92 5.74 1.54
C VAL A 75 3.32 4.35 1.47
N LEU A 76 1.99 4.24 1.33
CA LEU A 76 1.29 2.96 1.23
C LEU A 76 1.73 2.18 -0.02
N GLU A 77 1.87 2.84 -1.16
CA GLU A 77 2.40 2.23 -2.39
C GLU A 77 3.84 1.75 -2.20
N GLY A 78 4.68 2.54 -1.52
CA GLY A 78 6.04 2.14 -1.15
C GLY A 78 6.08 0.92 -0.23
N ASP A 79 5.13 0.79 0.69
CA ASP A 79 5.01 -0.36 1.59
C ASP A 79 4.51 -1.60 0.86
N VAL A 80 3.56 -1.47 -0.07
CA VAL A 80 3.12 -2.54 -0.98
C VAL A 80 4.31 -3.12 -1.74
N ASP A 81 5.15 -2.24 -2.30
CA ASP A 81 6.35 -2.61 -3.03
C ASP A 81 7.32 -3.43 -2.16
N ARG A 82 7.50 -3.03 -0.90
CA ARG A 82 8.34 -3.74 0.08
C ARG A 82 7.76 -5.09 0.44
N LEU A 83 6.45 -5.17 0.69
CA LEU A 83 5.76 -6.42 1.02
C LEU A 83 5.89 -7.44 -0.11
N TYR A 84 5.68 -7.03 -1.37
CA TYR A 84 5.89 -7.92 -2.51
C TYR A 84 7.33 -8.38 -2.63
N ARG A 85 8.33 -7.51 -2.45
CA ARG A 85 9.74 -7.91 -2.47
C ARG A 85 10.06 -8.96 -1.41
N VAL A 86 9.52 -8.81 -0.20
CA VAL A 86 9.70 -9.78 0.88
C VAL A 86 9.00 -11.10 0.54
N ALA A 87 7.76 -11.06 0.03
CA ALA A 87 7.03 -12.25 -0.40
C ALA A 87 7.82 -13.03 -1.47
N PHE A 88 8.33 -12.36 -2.51
CA PHE A 88 9.14 -13.00 -3.55
C PHE A 88 10.45 -13.58 -3.01
N ALA A 89 11.09 -12.91 -2.05
CA ALA A 89 12.30 -13.43 -1.42
C ALA A 89 12.02 -14.75 -0.69
N TYR A 90 10.93 -14.84 0.07
CA TYR A 90 10.53 -16.08 0.75
C TYR A 90 10.14 -17.18 -0.23
N GLN A 91 9.36 -16.85 -1.26
CA GLN A 91 9.02 -17.82 -2.31
C GLN A 91 10.27 -18.41 -2.96
N LYS A 92 11.27 -17.56 -3.26
CA LYS A 92 12.53 -18.02 -3.86
C LYS A 92 13.32 -18.92 -2.91
N ILE A 93 13.41 -18.58 -1.62
CA ILE A 93 14.10 -19.41 -0.63
C ILE A 93 13.45 -20.81 -0.56
N ASP A 94 12.12 -20.87 -0.59
CA ASP A 94 11.37 -22.14 -0.56
C ASP A 94 11.61 -22.97 -1.83
N GLN A 95 11.57 -22.34 -3.01
CA GLN A 95 11.90 -22.99 -4.28
C GLN A 95 13.33 -23.51 -4.32
N ASP A 96 14.30 -22.71 -3.88
CA ASP A 96 15.72 -23.12 -3.81
C ASP A 96 15.92 -24.30 -2.85
N ALA A 97 15.17 -24.34 -1.73
CA ALA A 97 15.19 -25.45 -0.79
C ALA A 97 14.59 -26.74 -1.40
N ALA A 98 13.44 -26.63 -2.07
CA ALA A 98 12.82 -27.73 -2.79
C ALA A 98 13.75 -28.30 -3.88
N ASP A 99 14.38 -27.43 -4.67
CA ASP A 99 15.33 -27.82 -5.72
C ASP A 99 16.57 -28.54 -5.15
N ARG A 100 17.05 -28.14 -3.97
CA ARG A 100 18.16 -28.84 -3.29
C ARG A 100 17.74 -30.22 -2.82
N LEU A 101 16.53 -30.37 -2.25
CA LEU A 101 15.99 -31.66 -1.83
C LEU A 101 15.80 -32.61 -3.02
N CYS A 102 15.27 -32.11 -4.13
CA CYS A 102 15.12 -32.87 -5.38
C CYS A 102 16.48 -33.30 -5.96
N ARG A 103 17.48 -32.41 -5.97
CA ARG A 103 18.84 -32.75 -6.42
C ARG A 103 19.53 -33.75 -5.50
N GLY A 104 19.33 -33.64 -4.18
CA GLY A 104 19.86 -34.59 -3.20
C GLY A 104 19.24 -35.99 -3.32
N HIS A 105 17.93 -36.09 -3.59
CA HIS A 105 17.23 -37.36 -3.75
C HIS A 105 17.53 -38.07 -5.07
N ARG A 106 17.91 -37.36 -6.15
CA ARG A 106 18.40 -37.98 -7.39
C ARG A 106 19.64 -38.85 -7.21
N MET A 107 20.40 -38.67 -6.12
CA MET A 107 21.59 -39.48 -5.81
C MET A 107 21.27 -40.75 -5.00
N GLY A 108 20.00 -41.01 -4.63
CA GLY A 108 19.61 -42.05 -3.66
C GLY A 108 18.56 -43.10 -4.07
N GLY A 109 17.81 -42.94 -5.17
CA GLY A 109 16.83 -43.94 -5.63
C GLY A 109 15.52 -43.33 -6.15
N PRO A 110 14.64 -44.13 -6.82
CA PRO A 110 13.63 -43.60 -7.72
C PRO A 110 12.31 -43.30 -6.98
N THR A 111 12.04 -42.02 -6.77
CA THR A 111 10.68 -41.50 -6.64
C THR A 111 10.56 -40.24 -7.49
N PRO A 112 9.44 -40.04 -8.21
CA PRO A 112 9.30 -38.94 -9.14
C PRO A 112 9.07 -37.63 -8.35
N CYS A 113 9.96 -36.67 -8.57
CA CYS A 113 9.61 -35.26 -8.51
C CYS A 113 8.92 -34.90 -9.83
#